data_AF-A0A962I454-F1
#
_entry.id   AF-A0A962I454-F1
#
_cell.length_a   1.000
_cell.length_b   1.000
_cell.length_c   1.000
_cell.angle_alpha   90.00
_cell.angle_beta   90.00
_cell.angle_gamma   90.00
#
_symmetry.space_group_name_H-M   'P 1'
#
loop_
_entity.id
_entity.type
_entity.pdbx_description
1 polymer ?
#
loop_
_entity_poly.entity_id
_entity_poly.type
_entity_poly.pdbx_seq_one_letter_code
_entity_poly.pdbx_strand_id
1 'polypeptide(L)'
;AFGSFSAMLNKQARHPAMLVYLDNYISRAAPQRQLEEAAQRALFSTRDFGAVMEAIDIEKMKGINENYARELMELHTLGVDNHYTQEDVITVANILTGWTVQQNPKEPIVFEFRKDMHASEPRVLLSKRVPSIPANPEMEGQYVLNMLVSHPGTAKFISYKLCRHLVSDDPSAEL
;
A
#
# COMPACT_ATOMS: atom_id res chain seq x y z
N ALA A 1 21.36 20.19 -2.73
CA ALA A 1 20.34 19.81 -3.73
C ALA A 1 19.23 19.02 -3.04
N PHE A 2 17.96 19.21 -3.40
CA PHE A 2 16.79 18.66 -2.70
C PHE A 2 16.55 17.13 -2.89
N GLY A 3 17.43 16.43 -3.63
CA GLY A 3 17.30 14.99 -3.89
C GLY A 3 16.39 14.67 -5.09
N SER A 4 16.08 13.39 -5.29
CA SER A 4 15.15 12.92 -6.33
C SER A 4 13.74 12.73 -5.77
N PHE A 5 12.71 12.78 -6.63
CA PHE A 5 11.34 12.47 -6.24
C PHE A 5 11.21 11.07 -5.61
N SER A 6 11.94 10.08 -6.17
CA SER A 6 12.01 8.73 -5.58
C SER A 6 12.52 8.76 -4.13
N ALA A 7 13.61 9.48 -3.86
CA ALA A 7 14.15 9.59 -2.50
C ALA A 7 13.17 10.29 -1.55
N MET A 8 12.47 11.31 -2.04
CA MET A 8 11.45 12.03 -1.27
C MET A 8 10.25 11.12 -0.94
N LEU A 9 9.69 10.42 -1.93
CA LEU A 9 8.57 9.50 -1.75
C LEU A 9 8.93 8.38 -0.77
N ASN A 10 10.12 7.80 -0.88
CA ASN A 10 10.59 6.77 0.05
C ASN A 10 10.69 7.27 1.49
N LYS A 11 11.20 8.48 1.69
CA LYS A 11 11.28 9.09 3.02
C LYS A 11 9.90 9.38 3.59
N GLN A 12 9.00 9.92 2.79
CA GLN A 12 7.63 10.23 3.20
C GLN A 12 6.89 8.95 3.56
N ALA A 13 6.97 7.91 2.73
CA ALA A 13 6.21 6.68 2.91
C ALA A 13 6.62 5.90 4.16
N ARG A 14 7.89 6.03 4.58
CA ARG A 14 8.41 5.41 5.80
C ARG A 14 8.41 6.34 7.00
N HIS A 15 7.93 7.58 6.85
CA HIS A 15 8.01 8.56 7.91
C HIS A 15 7.07 8.17 9.06
N PRO A 16 7.54 8.12 10.32
CA PRO A 16 6.70 7.70 11.44
C PRO A 16 5.40 8.49 11.58
N ALA A 17 5.47 9.81 11.36
CA ALA A 17 4.27 10.66 11.40
C ALA A 17 3.25 10.30 10.31
N MET A 18 3.67 9.90 9.11
CA MET A 18 2.74 9.46 8.06
C MET A 18 2.08 8.14 8.42
N LEU A 19 2.88 7.18 8.91
CA LEU A 19 2.38 5.86 9.31
C LEU A 19 1.41 5.94 10.49
N VAL A 20 1.61 6.89 11.40
CA VAL A 20 0.68 7.17 12.52
C VAL A 20 -0.54 7.94 12.04
N TYR A 21 -0.36 9.03 11.27
CA TYR A 21 -1.47 9.87 10.81
C TYR A 21 -2.51 9.11 9.99
N LEU A 22 -2.05 8.14 9.19
CA LEU A 22 -2.92 7.32 8.34
C LEU A 22 -3.21 5.96 8.94
N ASP A 23 -2.80 5.70 10.18
CA ASP A 23 -3.00 4.43 10.87
C ASP A 23 -2.40 3.21 10.14
N ASN A 24 -1.37 3.39 9.31
CA ASN A 24 -0.70 2.22 8.71
C ASN A 24 0.10 1.43 9.74
N TYR A 25 0.49 2.04 10.86
CA TYR A 25 1.24 1.33 11.90
C TYR A 25 0.48 0.15 12.52
N ILE A 26 -0.85 0.11 12.42
CA ILE A 26 -1.68 -1.04 12.84
C ILE A 26 -1.98 -2.03 11.69
N SER A 27 -1.64 -1.67 10.44
CA SER A 27 -1.90 -2.44 9.23
C SER A 27 -1.17 -3.78 9.26
N ARG A 28 -1.93 -4.88 9.12
CA ARG A 28 -1.43 -6.24 9.23
C ARG A 28 -2.18 -7.24 8.37
N ALA A 29 -1.47 -8.27 7.94
CA ALA A 29 -2.04 -9.48 7.39
C ALA A 29 -2.94 -10.18 8.42
N ALA A 30 -4.03 -10.77 7.94
CA ALA A 30 -4.83 -11.68 8.74
C ALA A 30 -3.97 -12.88 9.19
N PRO A 31 -3.90 -13.19 10.49
CA PRO A 31 -3.24 -14.40 10.98
C PRO A 31 -3.83 -15.65 10.33
N GLN A 32 -2.98 -16.63 10.04
CA GLN A 32 -3.36 -17.90 9.43
C GLN A 32 -4.56 -18.57 10.12
N ARG A 33 -4.60 -18.53 11.45
CA ARG A 33 -5.70 -19.06 12.26
C ARG A 33 -7.05 -18.40 11.93
N GLN A 34 -7.09 -17.09 11.72
CA GLN A 34 -8.33 -16.38 11.39
C GLN A 34 -8.83 -16.76 9.99
N LEU A 35 -7.91 -16.96 9.03
CA LEU A 35 -8.24 -17.45 7.69
C LEU A 35 -8.83 -18.86 7.75
N GLU A 36 -8.24 -19.74 8.55
CA GLU A 36 -8.73 -21.11 8.77
C GLU A 36 -10.11 -21.12 9.45
N GLU A 37 -10.31 -20.28 10.47
CA GLU A 37 -11.60 -20.13 11.15
C GLU A 37 -12.68 -19.56 10.23
N ALA A 38 -12.34 -18.62 9.34
CA ALA A 38 -13.26 -18.11 8.31
C ALA A 38 -13.63 -19.20 7.30
N ALA A 39 -12.64 -19.94 6.79
CA ALA A 39 -12.84 -21.03 5.85
C ALA A 39 -13.71 -22.14 6.44
N GLN A 40 -13.43 -22.56 7.67
CA GLN A 40 -14.21 -23.60 8.36
C GLN A 40 -15.66 -23.16 8.56
N ARG A 41 -15.89 -21.93 9.05
CA ARG A 41 -17.25 -21.41 9.23
C ARG A 41 -18.04 -21.42 7.92
N ALA A 42 -17.46 -20.90 6.83
CA ALA A 42 -18.11 -20.90 5.53
C ALA A 42 -18.41 -22.33 5.03
N LEU A 43 -17.45 -23.25 5.17
CA LEU A 43 -17.60 -24.64 4.75
C LEU A 43 -18.74 -25.35 5.50
N PHE A 44 -18.87 -25.11 6.81
CA PHE A 44 -19.97 -25.69 7.61
C PHE A 44 -21.33 -25.10 7.24
N SER A 45 -21.40 -23.81 6.89
CA SER A 45 -22.65 -23.12 6.59
C SER A 45 -23.17 -23.37 5.18
N THR A 46 -22.31 -23.35 4.16
CA THR A 46 -22.74 -23.38 2.75
C THR A 46 -22.39 -24.68 2.03
N ARG A 47 -21.30 -25.35 2.44
CA ARG A 47 -20.64 -26.44 1.69
C ARG A 47 -20.27 -26.07 0.24
N ASP A 48 -20.16 -24.78 -0.04
CA ASP A 48 -19.79 -24.25 -1.35
C ASP A 48 -18.35 -23.73 -1.33
N PHE A 49 -17.56 -24.12 -2.34
CA PHE A 49 -16.15 -23.73 -2.41
C PHE A 49 -15.98 -22.23 -2.71
N GLY A 50 -16.87 -21.65 -3.51
CA GLY A 50 -16.83 -20.21 -3.82
C GLY A 50 -17.02 -19.37 -2.56
N ALA A 51 -18.02 -19.69 -1.75
CA ALA A 51 -18.29 -19.04 -0.47
C ALA A 51 -17.13 -19.17 0.53
N VAL A 52 -16.39 -20.29 0.51
CA VAL A 52 -15.20 -20.46 1.35
C VAL A 52 -14.09 -19.50 0.91
N MET A 53 -13.85 -19.38 -0.41
CA MET A 53 -12.84 -18.46 -0.93
C MET A 53 -13.20 -17.00 -0.63
N GLU A 54 -14.46 -16.62 -0.84
CA GLU A 54 -14.95 -15.28 -0.51
C GLU A 54 -14.76 -14.95 0.98
N ALA A 55 -15.05 -15.89 1.88
CA ALA A 55 -14.86 -15.69 3.32
C ALA A 55 -13.37 -15.49 3.69
N ILE A 56 -12.45 -16.20 3.03
CA ILE A 56 -11.01 -16.01 3.21
C ILE A 56 -10.58 -14.63 2.72
N ASP A 57 -11.06 -14.21 1.54
CA ASP A 57 -10.71 -12.91 0.95
C ASP A 57 -11.23 -11.75 1.82
N ILE A 58 -12.47 -11.85 2.32
CA ILE A 58 -13.02 -10.88 3.28
C ILE A 58 -12.15 -10.81 4.54
N GLU A 59 -11.70 -11.95 5.06
CA GLU A 59 -10.85 -11.98 6.26
C GLU A 59 -9.47 -11.35 5.98
N LYS A 60 -8.86 -11.59 4.81
CA LYS A 60 -7.62 -10.92 4.39
C LYS A 60 -7.77 -9.40 4.34
N MET A 61 -8.95 -8.88 3.97
CA MET A 61 -9.20 -7.44 3.86
C MET A 61 -9.38 -6.71 5.20
N LYS A 62 -9.67 -7.41 6.31
CA LYS A 62 -10.01 -6.74 7.58
C LYS A 62 -8.85 -6.02 8.27
N GLY A 63 -7.61 -6.42 8.00
CA GLY A 63 -6.42 -5.92 8.69
C GLY A 63 -5.58 -4.92 7.89
N ILE A 64 -5.87 -4.76 6.59
CA ILE A 64 -5.06 -3.94 5.69
C ILE A 64 -5.53 -2.48 5.69
N ASN A 65 -4.63 -1.56 5.34
CA ASN A 65 -4.93 -0.15 5.30
C ASN A 65 -5.04 0.37 3.87
N GLU A 66 -6.26 0.29 3.32
CA GLU A 66 -6.56 0.84 1.99
C GLU A 66 -6.48 2.36 1.94
N ASN A 67 -6.76 3.07 3.03
CA ASN A 67 -6.71 4.52 3.05
C ASN A 67 -5.29 5.03 2.77
N TYR A 68 -4.29 4.42 3.42
CA TYR A 68 -2.91 4.78 3.15
C TYR A 68 -2.47 4.41 1.72
N ALA A 69 -2.90 3.25 1.22
CA ALA A 69 -2.65 2.85 -0.16
C ALA A 69 -3.26 3.85 -1.16
N ARG A 70 -4.51 4.27 -0.96
CA ARG A 70 -5.16 5.31 -1.78
C ARG A 70 -4.40 6.62 -1.69
N GLU A 71 -4.04 7.10 -0.51
CA GLU A 71 -3.30 8.35 -0.38
C GLU A 71 -1.94 8.30 -1.11
N LEU A 72 -1.24 7.18 -1.03
CA LEU A 72 0.02 6.97 -1.74
C LEU A 72 -0.19 6.99 -3.27
N MET A 73 -1.25 6.35 -3.75
CA MET A 73 -1.56 6.25 -5.18
C MET A 73 -2.17 7.54 -5.73
N GLU A 74 -3.14 8.12 -5.06
CA GLU A 74 -3.93 9.27 -5.50
C GLU A 74 -3.25 10.60 -5.23
N LEU A 75 -2.79 10.84 -3.99
CA LEU A 75 -2.33 12.18 -3.60
C LEU A 75 -0.84 12.39 -3.84
N HIS A 76 -0.06 11.30 -3.78
CA HIS A 76 1.39 11.34 -3.85
C HIS A 76 1.97 10.89 -5.19
N THR A 77 1.24 10.11 -6.00
CA THR A 77 1.82 9.53 -7.22
C THR A 77 0.94 9.67 -8.46
N LEU A 78 -0.01 8.78 -8.68
CA LEU A 78 -0.77 8.65 -9.92
C LEU A 78 -1.84 9.74 -10.11
N GLY A 79 -2.41 10.29 -9.04
CA GLY A 79 -3.61 11.12 -9.15
C GLY A 79 -4.89 10.31 -9.16
N VAL A 80 -6.02 10.97 -8.92
CA VAL A 80 -7.37 10.34 -8.89
C VAL A 80 -7.77 9.77 -10.26
N ASP A 81 -7.27 10.35 -11.35
CA ASP A 81 -7.76 10.07 -12.71
C ASP A 81 -6.99 8.96 -13.46
N ASN A 82 -6.19 8.11 -12.78
CA ASN A 82 -5.05 7.50 -13.48
C ASN A 82 -4.71 6.03 -13.15
N HIS A 83 -5.21 5.14 -14.01
CA HIS A 83 -4.49 3.92 -14.44
C HIS A 83 -4.24 2.85 -13.36
N TYR A 84 -5.09 2.79 -12.33
CA TYR A 84 -5.11 1.69 -11.38
C TYR A 84 -6.55 1.30 -11.02
N THR A 85 -6.70 0.12 -10.46
CA THR A 85 -7.97 -0.51 -10.09
C THR A 85 -8.13 -0.58 -8.57
N GLN A 86 -9.33 -0.90 -8.10
CA GLN A 86 -9.55 -1.22 -6.69
C GLN A 86 -8.67 -2.38 -6.20
N GLU A 87 -8.38 -3.36 -7.07
CA GLU A 87 -7.48 -4.48 -6.75
C GLU A 87 -6.04 -4.02 -6.56
N ASP A 88 -5.58 -3.01 -7.30
CA ASP A 88 -4.26 -2.40 -7.12
C ASP A 88 -4.16 -1.72 -5.75
N VAL A 89 -5.21 -1.01 -5.30
CA VAL A 89 -5.25 -0.41 -3.96
C VAL A 89 -5.12 -1.46 -2.87
N ILE A 90 -5.91 -2.53 -2.97
CA ILE A 90 -5.85 -3.67 -2.03
C ILE A 90 -4.46 -4.32 -2.06
N THR A 91 -3.86 -4.45 -3.24
CA THR A 91 -2.52 -5.00 -3.41
C THR A 91 -1.46 -4.14 -2.73
N VAL A 92 -1.50 -2.81 -2.93
CA VAL A 92 -0.59 -1.88 -2.25
C VAL A 92 -0.80 -1.93 -0.74
N ALA A 93 -2.05 -1.92 -0.27
CA ALA A 93 -2.37 -2.01 1.16
C ALA A 93 -1.80 -3.27 1.80
N ASN A 94 -1.93 -4.42 1.13
CA ASN A 94 -1.33 -5.68 1.56
C ASN A 94 0.20 -5.60 1.61
N ILE A 95 0.85 -5.04 0.59
CA ILE A 95 2.31 -4.94 0.55
C ILE A 95 2.84 -4.01 1.66
N LEU A 96 2.10 -2.97 2.02
CA LEU A 96 2.45 -2.04 3.09
C LEU A 96 2.13 -2.56 4.51
N THR A 97 1.52 -3.75 4.63
CA THR A 97 1.36 -4.39 5.95
C THR A 97 2.71 -4.65 6.60
N GLY A 98 2.78 -4.48 7.92
CA GLY A 98 4.03 -4.60 8.66
C GLY A 98 4.96 -3.40 8.57
N TRP A 99 4.69 -2.39 7.73
CA TRP A 99 5.32 -1.07 7.84
C TRP A 99 4.72 -0.33 9.03
N THR A 100 5.44 -0.33 10.15
CA THR A 100 4.94 0.19 11.42
C THR A 100 5.95 1.13 12.08
N VAL A 101 5.69 1.48 13.33
CA VAL A 101 6.58 2.28 14.15
C VAL A 101 6.87 1.56 15.45
N GLN A 102 8.07 1.79 16.00
CA GLN A 102 8.41 1.39 17.35
C GLN A 102 7.39 1.99 18.33
N GLN A 103 6.70 1.15 19.09
CA GLN A 103 5.66 1.58 20.03
C GLN A 103 6.13 1.68 21.50
N ASN A 104 7.44 1.65 21.76
CA ASN A 104 7.95 1.78 23.12
C ASN A 104 7.81 3.24 23.57
N PRO A 105 6.99 3.55 24.60
CA PRO A 105 6.74 4.94 25.02
C PRO A 105 7.98 5.66 25.56
N LYS A 106 9.06 4.92 25.87
CA LYS A 106 10.32 5.48 26.39
C LYS A 106 11.33 5.80 25.30
N GLU A 107 11.09 5.37 24.06
CA GLU A 107 12.00 5.54 22.92
C GLU A 107 11.39 6.49 21.88
N PRO A 108 12.21 7.13 21.04
CA PRO A 108 11.70 7.89 19.89
C PRO A 108 10.86 7.01 18.96
N ILE A 109 9.75 7.54 18.45
CA ILE A 109 8.95 6.87 17.43
C ILE A 109 9.75 6.83 16.13
N VAL A 110 10.20 5.64 15.75
CA VAL A 110 10.97 5.38 14.52
C VAL A 110 10.26 4.34 13.68
N PHE A 111 10.54 4.33 12.37
CA PHE A 111 10.07 3.29 11.46
C PHE A 111 10.56 1.91 11.91
N GLU A 112 9.69 0.92 11.86
CA GLU A 112 10.00 -0.48 12.11
C GLU A 112 9.26 -1.35 11.09
N PHE A 113 9.93 -2.37 10.56
CA PHE A 113 9.28 -3.40 9.76
C PHE A 113 9.02 -4.66 10.58
N ARG A 114 7.76 -5.09 10.65
CA ARG A 114 7.33 -6.30 11.36
C ARG A 114 6.89 -7.40 10.42
N LYS A 115 7.76 -8.41 10.26
CA LYS A 115 7.51 -9.56 9.39
C LYS A 115 6.26 -10.37 9.79
N ASP A 116 5.95 -10.44 11.08
CA ASP A 116 4.78 -11.17 11.59
C ASP A 116 3.44 -10.48 11.29
N MET A 117 3.48 -9.21 10.88
CA MET A 117 2.33 -8.44 10.41
C MET A 117 2.25 -8.40 8.88
N HIS A 118 3.27 -8.85 8.15
CA HIS A 118 3.37 -8.62 6.71
C HIS A 118 2.77 -9.77 5.90
N ALA A 119 1.97 -9.42 4.89
CA ALA A 119 1.35 -10.35 3.96
C ALA A 119 2.32 -10.67 2.81
N SER A 120 3.22 -11.64 3.00
CA SER A 120 4.17 -12.04 1.94
C SER A 120 3.57 -13.11 1.03
N GLU A 121 3.11 -12.71 -0.15
CA GLU A 121 2.67 -13.60 -1.22
C GLU A 121 2.92 -12.91 -2.58
N PRO A 122 3.12 -13.65 -3.69
CA PRO A 122 3.22 -13.05 -5.01
C PRO A 122 1.90 -12.35 -5.39
N ARG A 123 2.00 -11.18 -6.04
CA ARG A 123 0.82 -10.36 -6.41
C ARG A 123 0.96 -9.77 -7.80
N VAL A 124 -0.09 -9.14 -8.28
CA VAL A 124 -0.09 -8.32 -9.50
C VAL A 124 -0.44 -6.89 -9.10
N LEU A 125 0.36 -5.94 -9.56
CA LEU A 125 0.16 -4.50 -9.35
C LEU A 125 0.38 -3.79 -10.69
N LEU A 126 -0.56 -2.96 -11.12
CA LEU A 126 -0.50 -2.21 -12.38
C LEU A 126 -0.16 -3.12 -13.58
N SER A 127 -0.84 -4.27 -13.64
CA SER A 127 -0.64 -5.33 -14.64
C SER A 127 0.78 -5.94 -14.68
N LYS A 128 1.57 -5.76 -13.61
CA LYS A 128 2.93 -6.31 -13.48
C LYS A 128 3.02 -7.21 -12.25
N ARG A 129 3.77 -8.30 -12.36
CA ARG A 129 4.00 -9.22 -11.25
C ARG A 129 4.91 -8.58 -10.20
N VAL A 130 4.49 -8.59 -8.94
CA VAL A 130 5.31 -8.29 -7.77
C VAL A 130 5.74 -9.62 -7.14
N PRO A 131 7.03 -9.95 -7.14
CA PRO A 131 7.50 -11.16 -6.48
C PRO A 131 7.43 -10.99 -4.95
N SER A 132 7.07 -12.06 -4.25
CA SER A 132 7.36 -12.16 -2.81
C SER A 132 8.87 -12.27 -2.60
N ILE A 133 9.40 -11.61 -1.56
CA ILE A 133 10.82 -11.58 -1.22
C ILE A 133 11.01 -12.08 0.23
N PRO A 134 10.85 -13.40 0.52
CA PRO A 134 10.81 -13.89 1.91
C PRO A 134 12.08 -13.62 2.73
N ALA A 135 13.22 -13.49 2.05
CA ALA A 135 14.52 -13.16 2.64
C ALA A 135 14.60 -11.69 3.10
N ASN A 136 13.85 -10.79 2.47
CA ASN A 136 13.78 -9.38 2.86
C ASN A 136 12.40 -8.78 2.49
N PRO A 137 11.34 -9.11 3.24
CA PRO A 137 9.97 -8.76 2.84
C PRO A 137 9.69 -7.25 2.86
N GLU A 138 10.45 -6.46 3.64
CA GLU A 138 10.37 -4.99 3.61
C GLU A 138 10.60 -4.42 2.20
N MET A 139 11.44 -5.08 1.40
CA MET A 139 11.76 -4.66 0.03
C MET A 139 10.58 -4.75 -0.93
N GLU A 140 9.52 -5.50 -0.60
CA GLU A 140 8.31 -5.53 -1.40
C GLU A 140 7.66 -4.13 -1.45
N GLY A 141 7.63 -3.40 -0.34
CA GLY A 141 7.15 -2.01 -0.31
C GLY A 141 8.07 -1.05 -1.09
N GLN A 142 9.39 -1.25 -1.01
CA GLN A 142 10.34 -0.48 -1.84
C GLN A 142 10.14 -0.73 -3.34
N TYR A 143 9.81 -1.97 -3.72
CA TYR A 143 9.51 -2.36 -5.09
C TYR A 143 8.26 -1.63 -5.60
N VAL A 144 7.18 -1.58 -4.79
CA VAL A 144 5.96 -0.82 -5.10
C VAL A 144 6.24 0.66 -5.28
N LEU A 145 7.01 1.28 -4.37
CA LEU A 145 7.35 2.70 -4.50
C LEU A 145 8.11 2.99 -5.79
N ASN A 146 9.02 2.11 -6.21
CA ASN A 146 9.73 2.25 -7.48
C ASN A 146 8.82 2.06 -8.70
N MET A 147 7.84 1.15 -8.63
CA MET A 147 6.84 1.00 -9.67
C MET A 147 6.00 2.27 -9.83
N LEU A 148 5.54 2.86 -8.71
CA LEU A 148 4.74 4.09 -8.72
C LEU A 148 5.55 5.27 -9.27
N VAL A 149 6.79 5.45 -8.80
CA VAL A 149 7.68 6.51 -9.30
C VAL A 149 7.93 6.38 -10.81
N SER A 150 8.09 5.16 -11.31
CA SER A 150 8.38 4.90 -12.72
C SER A 150 7.14 4.93 -13.62
N HIS A 151 5.94 5.05 -13.03
CA HIS A 151 4.71 5.05 -13.80
C HIS A 151 4.55 6.37 -14.57
N PRO A 152 4.25 6.36 -15.88
CA PRO A 152 4.10 7.59 -16.67
C PRO A 152 3.04 8.56 -16.12
N GLY A 153 1.98 8.02 -15.50
CA GLY A 153 0.95 8.82 -14.82
C GLY A 153 1.50 9.67 -13.67
N THR A 154 2.53 9.20 -12.96
CA THR A 154 3.12 9.93 -11.84
C THR A 154 3.81 11.21 -12.29
N ALA A 155 4.62 11.14 -13.35
CA ALA A 155 5.26 12.34 -13.90
C ALA A 155 4.23 13.37 -14.35
N LYS A 156 3.17 12.93 -15.05
CA LYS A 156 2.08 13.80 -15.50
C LYS A 156 1.35 14.46 -14.32
N PHE A 157 0.99 13.70 -13.30
CA PHE A 157 0.28 14.22 -12.13
C PHE A 157 1.10 15.23 -11.34
N ILE A 158 2.38 14.93 -11.08
CA ILE A 158 3.26 15.84 -10.34
C ILE A 158 3.50 17.12 -11.14
N SER A 159 3.75 17.04 -12.46
CA SER A 159 3.85 18.22 -13.31
C SER A 159 2.58 19.07 -13.27
N TYR A 160 1.40 18.44 -13.38
CA TYR A 160 0.13 19.14 -13.27
C TYR A 160 -0.06 19.85 -11.92
N LYS A 161 0.28 19.20 -10.79
CA LYS A 161 0.23 19.85 -9.46
C LYS A 161 1.16 21.05 -9.37
N LEU A 162 2.36 20.96 -9.93
CA LEU A 162 3.32 22.06 -9.93
C LEU A 162 2.82 23.22 -10.81
N CYS A 163 2.30 22.94 -12.01
CA CYS A 163 1.68 23.94 -12.88
C CYS A 163 0.49 24.61 -12.17
N ARG A 164 -0.36 23.83 -11.50
CA ARG A 164 -1.46 24.36 -10.71
C ARG A 164 -1.03 25.31 -9.60
N HIS A 165 0.04 24.95 -8.90
CA HIS A 165 0.52 25.73 -7.78
C HIS A 165 1.28 27.00 -8.19
N LEU A 166 2.01 26.94 -9.32
CA LEU A 166 2.98 27.98 -9.70
C LEU A 166 2.55 28.84 -10.90
N VAL A 167 1.61 28.36 -11.74
CA VAL A 167 1.28 28.98 -13.02
C VAL A 167 -0.18 29.45 -13.07
N SER A 168 -1.14 28.54 -12.94
CA SER A 168 -2.58 28.81 -13.09
C SER A 168 -3.38 27.75 -12.36
N ASP A 169 -4.50 28.11 -11.71
CA ASP A 169 -5.38 27.15 -11.05
C ASP A 169 -5.98 26.10 -11.99
N ASP A 170 -6.13 26.45 -13.28
CA ASP A 170 -6.60 25.58 -14.37
C ASP A 170 -5.59 25.60 -15.53
N PRO A 171 -4.49 24.83 -15.45
CA PRO A 171 -3.49 24.74 -16.50
C PRO A 171 -4.00 23.83 -17.62
N SER A 172 -3.82 24.26 -18.87
CA SER A 172 -4.22 23.48 -20.04
C SER A 172 -3.43 22.16 -20.14
N ALA A 173 -3.99 21.18 -20.83
CA ALA A 173 -3.34 19.88 -21.03
C ALA A 173 -2.06 19.93 -21.90
N GLU A 174 -1.79 21.08 -22.54
CA GLU A 174 -0.61 21.32 -23.38
C GLU A 174 0.61 21.84 -22.59
N LEU A 175 0.42 22.23 -21.33
CA LEU A 175 1.47 22.61 -20.38
C LEU A 175 1.99 21.39 -19.59
#